data_AF-A0A260YUZ8-F1
#
_entry.id   AF-A0A260YUZ8-F1
#
_cell.length_a   1.000
_cell.length_b   1.000
_cell.length_c   1.000
_cell.angle_alpha   90.00
_cell.angle_beta   90.00
_cell.angle_gamma   90.00
#
_symmetry.space_group_name_H-M   'P 1'
#
loop_
_entity.id
_entity.type
_entity.pdbx_description
1 polymer ?
#
loop_
_entity_poly.entity_id
_entity_poly.type
_entity_poly.pdbx_seq_one_letter_code
_entity_poly.pdbx_strand_id
1 'polypeptide(L)'
;MANHGPSYGLSRELQKKNDARFVLEEAIEVLTWIENITGERFSFDVTTCESSTDVSNLLKDGVMLCKLIEKLDPQCRVVYNKKPKMAFPMMENISNFLAAAKRFGVIECLRLLAAVAQMRSSHLEHPAWVVKLAQSSPRQFPEAVMRRGEMVIPLQYGTNKCASQKGMSPYGLPRQIKPDPHG
;
A
#
# COMPACT_ATOMS: atom_id res chain seq x y z
N MET A 1 15.44 16.46 10.42
CA MET A 1 15.12 15.13 10.99
C MET A 1 13.97 15.34 11.96
N ALA A 2 12.77 14.90 11.62
CA ALA A 2 11.66 14.94 12.57
C ALA A 2 11.83 13.74 13.51
N ASN A 3 12.23 13.98 14.75
CA ASN A 3 12.16 12.97 15.80
C ASN A 3 10.69 12.65 16.02
N HIS A 4 10.22 11.53 15.50
CA HIS A 4 8.96 10.96 15.93
C HIS A 4 9.12 10.55 17.39
N GLY A 5 8.31 11.14 18.26
CA GLY A 5 8.20 10.71 19.66
C GLY A 5 7.71 9.26 19.77
N PRO A 6 7.69 8.69 20.99
CA PRO A 6 7.27 7.31 21.19
C PRO A 6 5.90 7.06 20.55
N SER A 7 5.77 5.95 19.82
CA SER A 7 4.47 5.55 19.29
C SER A 7 3.56 5.19 20.47
N TYR A 8 2.35 5.75 20.50
CA TYR A 8 1.34 5.47 21.52
C TYR A 8 0.11 4.82 20.88
N GLY A 9 -0.71 4.14 21.70
CA GLY A 9 -1.96 3.52 21.28
C GLY A 9 -1.78 2.46 20.17
N LEU A 10 -2.61 2.54 19.14
CA LEU A 10 -2.64 1.58 18.03
C LEU A 10 -1.29 1.44 17.32
N SER A 11 -0.54 2.54 17.15
CA SER A 11 0.77 2.51 16.50
C SER A 11 1.79 1.70 17.30
N ARG A 12 1.74 1.77 18.64
CA ARG A 12 2.60 0.98 19.52
C ARG A 12 2.25 -0.51 19.48
N GLU A 13 0.96 -0.83 19.47
CA GLU A 13 0.50 -2.21 19.36
C GLU A 13 0.88 -2.84 18.03
N LEU A 14 0.76 -2.09 16.93
CA LEU A 14 1.19 -2.54 15.61
C LEU A 14 2.69 -2.80 15.56
N GLN A 15 3.49 -1.88 16.11
CA GLN A 15 4.94 -2.05 16.19
C GLN A 15 5.31 -3.28 17.03
N LYS A 16 4.69 -3.44 18.21
CA LYS A 16 4.91 -4.61 19.08
C LYS A 16 4.53 -5.93 18.39
N LYS A 17 3.46 -5.94 17.60
CA LYS A 17 3.07 -7.11 16.79
C LYS A 17 4.05 -7.39 15.66
N ASN A 18 4.64 -6.36 15.08
CA ASN A 18 5.65 -6.51 14.04
C ASN A 18 6.96 -7.05 14.63
N ASP A 19 7.41 -6.47 15.75
CA ASP A 19 8.62 -6.90 16.47
C ASP A 19 8.47 -8.36 16.95
N ALA A 20 7.29 -8.76 17.42
CA ALA A 20 7.03 -10.13 17.84
C ALA A 20 7.06 -11.16 16.70
N ARG A 21 6.94 -10.72 15.44
CA ARG A 21 7.01 -11.58 14.25
C ARG A 21 8.38 -11.55 13.59
N PHE A 22 9.24 -10.62 13.98
CA PHE A 22 10.55 -10.45 13.38
C PHE A 22 11.49 -11.53 13.91
N VAL A 23 12.07 -12.30 12.99
CA VAL A 23 13.07 -13.32 13.31
C VAL A 23 14.44 -12.77 12.94
N LEU A 24 15.27 -12.49 13.96
CA LEU A 24 16.57 -11.85 13.78
C LEU A 24 17.56 -12.74 13.01
N GLU A 25 17.56 -14.04 13.28
CA GLU A 25 18.43 -15.02 12.61
C GLU A 25 18.20 -15.03 11.09
N GLU A 26 16.94 -15.11 10.66
CA GLU A 26 16.57 -15.04 9.24
C GLU A 26 17.03 -13.72 8.60
N ALA A 27 16.91 -12.61 9.32
CA ALA A 27 17.35 -11.31 8.82
C ALA A 27 18.88 -11.25 8.63
N ILE A 28 19.65 -11.82 9.55
CA ILE A 28 21.12 -11.94 9.45
C ILE A 28 21.52 -12.83 8.26
N GLU A 29 20.83 -13.95 8.05
CA GLU A 29 21.05 -14.81 6.88
C GLU A 29 20.80 -14.06 5.56
N VAL A 30 19.69 -13.31 5.48
CA VAL A 30 19.36 -12.50 4.30
C VAL A 30 20.43 -11.45 4.04
N LEU A 31 20.87 -10.72 5.06
CA LEU A 31 21.92 -9.71 4.91
C LEU A 31 23.25 -10.35 4.46
N THR A 32 23.63 -11.48 5.04
CA THR A 32 24.82 -12.25 4.63
C THR A 32 24.72 -12.70 3.16
N TRP A 33 23.54 -13.15 2.73
CA TRP A 33 23.29 -13.51 1.34
C TRP A 33 23.40 -12.32 0.39
N ILE A 34 22.91 -11.14 0.79
CA ILE A 34 23.05 -9.90 0.02
C ILE A 34 24.54 -9.54 -0.15
N GLU A 35 25.36 -9.64 0.89
CA GLU A 35 26.81 -9.40 0.78
C GLU A 35 27.47 -10.37 -0.21
N ASN A 36 27.12 -11.64 -0.14
CA ASN A 36 27.68 -12.66 -1.03
C ASN A 36 27.32 -12.43 -2.50
N ILE A 37 26.09 -11.99 -2.81
CA ILE A 37 25.67 -11.71 -4.19
C ILE A 37 26.27 -10.41 -4.73
N THR A 38 26.25 -9.36 -3.91
CA THR A 38 26.75 -8.05 -4.33
C THR A 38 28.27 -8.03 -4.41
N GLY A 39 28.95 -8.87 -3.61
CA GLY A 39 30.41 -8.88 -3.45
C GLY A 39 30.92 -7.69 -2.64
N GLU A 40 30.03 -6.99 -1.94
CA GLU A 40 30.34 -5.83 -1.11
C GLU A 40 29.89 -6.07 0.34
N ARG A 41 30.63 -5.52 1.30
CA ARG A 41 30.29 -5.60 2.72
C ARG A 41 29.47 -4.39 3.15
N PHE A 42 28.59 -4.61 4.11
CA PHE A 42 27.90 -3.52 4.81
C PHE A 42 28.87 -2.65 5.62
N SER A 43 28.40 -1.48 6.05
CA SER A 43 29.19 -0.55 6.87
C SER A 43 29.51 -1.09 8.26
N PHE A 44 28.68 -1.99 8.77
CA PHE A 44 28.85 -2.67 10.05
C PHE A 44 28.70 -4.17 9.86
N ASP A 45 29.27 -4.93 10.80
CA ASP A 45 29.18 -6.39 10.79
C ASP A 45 27.73 -6.83 11.01
N VAL A 46 27.20 -7.55 10.02
CA VAL A 46 25.84 -8.08 10.01
C VAL A 46 25.57 -8.96 11.24
N THR A 47 26.57 -9.70 11.72
CA THR A 47 26.44 -10.62 12.86
C THR A 47 26.23 -9.90 14.19
N THR A 48 26.47 -8.59 14.25
CA THR A 48 26.29 -7.77 15.46
C THR A 48 24.90 -7.14 15.57
N CYS A 49 24.01 -7.41 14.61
CA CYS A 49 22.63 -6.90 14.68
C CYS A 49 21.87 -7.54 15.84
N GLU A 50 21.29 -6.73 16.73
CA GLU A 50 20.50 -7.20 17.87
C GLU A 50 18.99 -6.93 17.68
N SER A 51 18.64 -6.04 16.75
CA SER A 51 17.26 -5.59 16.57
C SER A 51 16.85 -5.40 15.11
N SER A 52 15.54 -5.39 14.87
CA SER A 52 14.93 -5.03 13.56
C SER A 52 15.34 -3.63 13.10
N THR A 53 15.56 -2.71 14.04
CA THR A 53 16.05 -1.36 13.77
C THR A 53 17.46 -1.35 13.20
N ASP A 54 18.34 -2.24 13.64
CA ASP A 54 19.72 -2.31 13.15
C ASP A 54 19.75 -2.81 11.70
N VAL A 55 18.99 -3.86 11.41
CA VAL A 55 18.76 -4.37 10.07
C VAL A 55 18.19 -3.29 9.15
N SER A 56 17.19 -2.55 9.64
CA SER A 56 16.57 -1.45 8.91
C SER A 56 17.57 -0.32 8.63
N ASN A 57 18.49 -0.04 9.55
CA ASN A 57 19.52 0.99 9.39
C ASN A 57 20.56 0.59 8.34
N LEU A 58 20.94 -0.68 8.26
CA LEU A 58 21.89 -1.19 7.27
C LEU A 58 21.37 -1.07 5.83
N LEU A 59 20.06 -1.26 5.63
CA LEU A 59 19.42 -1.18 4.31
C LEU A 59 18.84 0.20 3.97
N LYS A 60 18.94 1.15 4.91
CA LYS A 60 18.24 2.44 4.87
C LYS A 60 18.60 3.33 3.69
N ASP A 61 19.83 3.22 3.20
CA ASP A 61 20.31 4.06 2.09
C ASP A 61 19.85 3.56 0.70
N GLY A 62 19.31 2.33 0.64
CA GLY A 62 18.84 1.66 -0.56
C GLY A 62 19.92 1.26 -1.57
N VAL A 63 21.20 1.53 -1.30
CA VAL A 63 22.29 1.30 -2.26
C VAL A 63 22.53 -0.18 -2.49
N MET A 64 22.64 -0.96 -1.40
CA MET A 64 22.87 -2.41 -1.48
C MET A 64 21.68 -3.13 -2.14
N LEU A 65 20.47 -2.65 -1.92
CA LEU A 65 19.26 -3.19 -2.56
C LEU A 65 19.26 -2.97 -4.08
N CYS A 66 19.63 -1.77 -4.53
CA CYS A 66 19.76 -1.49 -5.96
C CYS A 66 20.89 -2.30 -6.61
N LYS A 67 22.01 -2.52 -5.92
CA LYS A 67 23.09 -3.39 -6.44
C LYS A 67 22.67 -4.84 -6.54
N LEU A 68 21.93 -5.32 -5.54
CA LEU A 68 21.40 -6.68 -5.51
C LEU A 68 20.52 -6.95 -6.73
N ILE A 69 19.56 -6.06 -7.04
CA ILE A 69 18.63 -6.29 -8.15
C ILE A 69 19.32 -6.26 -9.51
N GLU A 70 20.35 -5.42 -9.70
CA GLU A 70 21.18 -5.41 -10.91
C GLU A 70 22.00 -6.70 -11.08
N LYS A 71 22.42 -7.34 -9.97
CA LYS A 71 23.09 -8.65 -10.00
C LYS A 71 22.13 -9.80 -10.30
N LEU A 72 20.90 -9.72 -9.81
CA LEU A 72 19.89 -10.75 -9.98
C LEU A 72 19.25 -10.75 -11.37
N ASP A 73 19.06 -9.58 -11.99
CA ASP A 73 18.62 -9.44 -13.38
C ASP A 73 19.62 -8.57 -14.15
N PRO A 74 20.50 -9.17 -14.98
CA PRO A 74 21.46 -8.43 -15.80
C PRO A 74 20.82 -7.43 -16.78
N GLN A 75 19.53 -7.60 -17.10
CA GLN A 75 18.76 -6.66 -17.93
C GLN A 75 18.15 -5.52 -17.10
N CYS A 76 18.05 -5.68 -15.78
CA CYS A 76 17.60 -4.63 -14.89
C CYS A 76 18.75 -3.69 -14.58
N ARG A 77 18.64 -2.45 -15.05
CA ARG A 77 19.56 -1.38 -14.69
C ARG A 77 18.82 -0.32 -13.92
N VAL A 78 19.15 -0.16 -12.65
CA VAL A 78 18.44 0.74 -11.75
C VAL A 78 19.24 2.02 -11.63
N VAL A 79 18.57 3.16 -11.77
CA VAL A 79 19.20 4.46 -11.52
C VAL A 79 19.12 4.74 -10.02
N TYR A 80 20.26 4.91 -9.36
CA TYR A 80 20.32 5.18 -7.93
C TYR A 80 21.54 6.01 -7.57
N ASN A 81 21.46 6.71 -6.44
CA ASN A 81 22.57 7.45 -5.86
C ASN A 81 23.46 6.50 -5.07
N LYS A 82 24.74 6.38 -5.44
CA LYS A 82 25.71 5.47 -4.81
C LYS A 82 26.20 5.92 -3.42
N LYS A 83 26.04 7.21 -3.08
CA LYS A 83 26.50 7.79 -1.81
C LYS A 83 25.47 8.81 -1.30
N PRO A 84 24.25 8.38 -0.97
CA PRO A 84 23.19 9.30 -0.55
C PRO A 84 23.50 9.83 0.85
N LYS A 85 23.55 11.18 0.99
CA LYS A 85 23.78 11.84 2.30
C LYS A 85 22.49 12.33 2.96
N MET A 86 21.45 12.56 2.16
CA MET A 86 20.17 13.13 2.59
C MET A 86 19.07 12.08 2.49
N ALA A 87 18.00 12.24 3.26
CA ALA A 87 16.89 11.29 3.28
C ALA A 87 16.17 11.16 1.92
N PHE A 88 16.07 12.24 1.14
CA PHE A 88 15.39 12.20 -0.16
C PHE A 88 16.05 11.24 -1.16
N PRO A 89 17.37 11.32 -1.44
CA PRO A 89 18.05 10.32 -2.25
C PRO A 89 17.97 8.88 -1.72
N MET A 90 17.98 8.68 -0.40
CA MET A 90 17.81 7.34 0.20
C MET A 90 16.42 6.76 -0.12
N MET A 91 15.37 7.58 0.03
CA MET A 91 14.00 7.18 -0.30
C MET A 91 13.83 6.91 -1.80
N GLU A 92 14.47 7.69 -2.67
CA GLU A 92 14.46 7.48 -4.12
C GLU A 92 15.11 6.14 -4.49
N ASN A 93 16.26 5.81 -3.90
CA ASN A 93 16.91 4.52 -4.10
C ASN A 93 15.98 3.35 -3.73
N ILE A 94 15.34 3.41 -2.55
CA ILE A 94 14.40 2.37 -2.09
C ILE A 94 13.21 2.25 -3.05
N SER A 95 12.64 3.38 -3.48
CA SER A 95 11.53 3.40 -4.43
C SER A 95 11.91 2.73 -5.76
N ASN A 96 13.10 3.03 -6.28
CA ASN A 96 13.61 2.46 -7.52
C ASN A 96 13.88 0.96 -7.40
N PHE A 97 14.44 0.50 -6.29
CA PHE A 97 14.57 -0.92 -5.99
C PHE A 97 13.21 -1.61 -5.97
N LEU A 98 12.21 -1.07 -5.25
CA LEU A 98 10.87 -1.66 -5.18
C LEU A 98 10.20 -1.73 -6.56
N ALA A 99 10.37 -0.70 -7.39
CA ALA A 99 9.87 -0.71 -8.76
C ALA A 99 10.51 -1.81 -9.61
N ALA A 100 11.82 -2.03 -9.47
CA ALA A 100 12.53 -3.11 -10.15
C ALA A 100 12.12 -4.49 -9.61
N ALA A 101 12.04 -4.65 -8.29
CA ALA A 101 11.68 -5.89 -7.61
C ALA A 101 10.28 -6.39 -7.99
N LYS A 102 9.34 -5.48 -8.31
CA LYS A 102 8.00 -5.86 -8.82
C LYS A 102 8.06 -6.75 -10.07
N ARG A 103 9.09 -6.63 -10.91
CA ARG A 103 9.26 -7.47 -12.10
C ARG A 103 9.49 -8.95 -11.75
N PHE A 104 10.08 -9.22 -10.59
CA PHE A 104 10.32 -10.58 -10.15
C PHE A 104 9.03 -11.25 -9.68
N GLY A 105 8.06 -10.49 -9.15
CA GLY A 105 6.63 -10.85 -9.12
C GLY A 105 6.20 -12.13 -8.40
N VAL A 106 7.12 -12.98 -7.93
CA VAL A 106 6.81 -14.37 -7.51
C VAL A 106 5.77 -14.39 -6.39
N ILE A 107 5.90 -13.52 -5.40
CA ILE A 107 4.95 -13.43 -4.28
C ILE A 107 3.61 -12.81 -4.70
N GLU A 108 3.61 -11.80 -5.58
CA GLU A 108 2.36 -11.17 -6.03
C GLU A 108 1.56 -12.12 -6.92
N CYS A 109 2.24 -12.86 -7.80
CA CYS A 109 1.66 -13.92 -8.63
C CYS A 109 1.11 -15.06 -7.78
N LEU A 110 1.86 -15.55 -6.78
CA LEU A 110 1.40 -16.60 -5.87
C LEU A 110 0.23 -16.14 -4.98
N ARG A 111 0.24 -14.89 -4.49
CA ARG A 111 -0.86 -14.30 -3.71
C ARG A 111 -2.13 -14.15 -4.55
N LEU A 112 -2.02 -13.65 -5.79
CA LEU A 112 -3.15 -13.54 -6.71
C LEU A 112 -3.70 -14.92 -7.07
N LEU A 113 -2.83 -15.89 -7.37
CA LEU A 113 -3.23 -17.27 -7.64
C LEU A 113 -3.97 -17.88 -6.46
N ALA A 114 -3.45 -17.70 -5.24
CA ALA A 114 -4.07 -18.21 -4.03
C ALA A 114 -5.39 -17.49 -3.70
N ALA A 115 -5.53 -16.19 -3.97
CA ALA A 115 -6.80 -15.47 -3.86
C ALA A 115 -7.85 -15.96 -4.86
N VAL A 116 -7.45 -16.26 -6.11
CA VAL A 116 -8.33 -16.87 -7.13
C VAL A 116 -8.72 -18.30 -6.72
N ALA A 117 -7.81 -19.07 -6.13
CA ALA A 117 -8.10 -20.39 -5.58
C ALA A 117 -9.14 -20.32 -4.45
N GLN A 118 -9.01 -19.37 -3.51
CA GLN A 118 -10.02 -19.10 -2.47
C GLN A 118 -11.40 -18.78 -3.07
N MET A 119 -11.45 -17.92 -4.10
CA MET A 119 -12.71 -17.53 -4.74
C MET A 119 -13.39 -18.71 -5.45
N ARG A 120 -12.63 -19.68 -5.93
CA ARG A 120 -13.14 -20.88 -6.61
C ARG A 120 -13.52 -22.01 -5.65
N SER A 121 -13.52 -21.76 -4.34
CA SER A 121 -13.90 -22.73 -3.30
C SER A 121 -13.15 -24.05 -3.40
N SER A 122 -11.84 -24.02 -3.67
CA SER A 122 -11.02 -25.21 -3.51
C SER A 122 -10.87 -25.51 -2.01
N HIS A 123 -11.14 -26.75 -1.59
CA HIS A 123 -10.92 -27.25 -0.21
C HIS A 123 -9.42 -27.42 0.11
N LEU A 124 -8.58 -26.49 -0.33
CA LEU A 124 -7.16 -26.49 -0.03
C LEU A 124 -6.94 -25.71 1.27
N GLU A 125 -6.12 -26.24 2.16
CA GLU A 125 -5.64 -25.45 3.29
C GLU A 125 -4.74 -24.34 2.77
N HIS A 126 -5.04 -23.09 3.15
CA HIS A 126 -4.31 -21.93 2.65
C HIS A 126 -3.19 -21.58 3.63
N PRO A 127 -1.92 -21.51 3.18
CA PRO A 127 -0.80 -21.10 4.01
C PRO A 127 -0.96 -19.68 4.56
N ALA A 128 -0.30 -19.37 5.68
CA ALA A 128 -0.44 -18.09 6.40
C ALA A 128 -0.06 -16.83 5.59
N TRP A 129 0.71 -16.97 4.50
CA TRP A 129 1.13 -15.87 3.63
C TRP A 129 0.08 -15.47 2.59
N VAL A 130 -0.98 -16.25 2.42
CA VAL A 130 -2.08 -15.95 1.49
C VAL A 130 -2.98 -14.88 2.07
N VAL A 131 -3.28 -13.85 1.28
CA VAL A 131 -4.22 -12.80 1.65
C VAL A 131 -5.63 -13.42 1.77
N LYS A 132 -6.24 -13.32 2.95
CA LYS A 132 -7.63 -13.75 3.15
C LYS A 132 -8.56 -12.80 2.41
N LEU A 133 -9.43 -13.35 1.55
CA LEU A 133 -10.46 -12.54 0.90
C LEU A 133 -11.40 -11.96 1.97
N ALA A 134 -11.61 -10.64 1.94
CA ALA A 134 -12.53 -9.99 2.86
C ALA A 134 -13.95 -10.51 2.63
N GLN A 135 -14.55 -11.13 3.63
CA GLN A 135 -15.95 -11.53 3.58
C GLN A 135 -16.81 -10.32 3.91
N SER A 136 -17.79 -10.02 3.04
CA SER A 136 -18.81 -9.03 3.34
C SER A 136 -19.58 -9.49 4.58
N SER A 137 -19.58 -8.66 5.63
CA SER A 137 -20.48 -8.81 6.76
C SER A 137 -21.59 -7.78 6.61
N PRO A 138 -22.67 -8.10 5.87
CA PRO A 138 -23.82 -7.21 5.81
C PRO A 138 -24.41 -7.12 7.21
N ARG A 139 -24.41 -5.90 7.78
CA ARG A 139 -25.00 -5.67 9.09
C ARG A 139 -26.51 -5.85 8.95
N GLN A 140 -27.05 -6.86 9.63
CA GLN A 140 -28.49 -7.04 9.73
C GLN A 140 -28.99 -6.12 10.83
N PHE A 141 -29.72 -5.09 10.44
CA PHE A 141 -30.41 -4.24 11.40
C PHE A 141 -31.80 -4.82 11.65
N PRO A 142 -32.30 -4.78 12.89
CA PRO A 142 -33.67 -5.18 13.17
C PRO A 142 -34.66 -4.30 12.41
N GLU A 143 -35.78 -4.86 11.99
CA GLU A 143 -36.78 -4.22 11.13
C GLU A 143 -37.27 -2.86 11.66
N ALA A 144 -37.38 -2.73 12.99
CA ALA A 144 -37.75 -1.47 13.64
C ALA A 144 -36.70 -0.34 13.50
N VAL A 145 -35.44 -0.69 13.25
CA VAL A 145 -34.36 0.27 12.94
C VAL A 145 -34.38 0.63 11.46
N MET A 146 -34.61 -0.34 10.58
CA MET A 146 -34.76 -0.10 9.13
C MET A 146 -35.94 0.83 8.84
N ARG A 147 -37.13 0.56 9.41
CA ARG A 147 -38.31 1.42 9.31
C ARG A 147 -38.12 2.84 9.83
N ARG A 148 -37.26 3.02 10.85
CA ARG A 148 -36.92 4.37 11.35
C ARG A 148 -36.05 5.15 10.36
N GLY A 149 -35.25 4.46 9.56
CA GLY A 149 -34.47 5.06 8.48
C GLY A 149 -35.31 5.56 7.31
N GLU A 150 -36.45 4.91 7.02
CA GLU A 150 -37.37 5.32 5.94
C GLU A 150 -38.03 6.69 6.19
N MET A 151 -38.11 7.11 7.45
CA MET A 151 -38.65 8.41 7.85
C MET A 151 -37.65 9.56 7.65
N VAL A 152 -36.37 9.23 7.46
CA VAL A 152 -35.30 10.20 7.25
C VAL A 152 -35.14 10.41 5.75
N ILE A 153 -35.62 11.54 5.23
CA ILE A 153 -35.33 11.94 3.85
C ILE A 153 -33.84 12.32 3.79
N PRO A 154 -32.97 11.55 3.12
CA PRO A 154 -31.59 11.96 2.97
C PRO A 154 -31.55 13.24 2.13
N LEU A 155 -30.72 14.20 2.54
CA LEU A 155 -30.36 15.34 1.72
C LEU A 155 -29.95 14.80 0.33
N GLN A 156 -30.60 15.26 -0.76
CA GLN A 156 -30.49 14.64 -2.08
C GLN A 156 -29.01 14.47 -2.50
N TYR A 157 -28.46 13.28 -2.30
CA TYR A 157 -27.26 12.85 -3.00
C TYR A 157 -27.70 12.48 -4.41
N GLY A 158 -27.52 13.42 -5.34
CA GLY A 158 -27.92 13.28 -6.73
C GLY A 158 -27.46 11.93 -7.30
N THR A 159 -28.40 11.14 -7.77
CA THR A 159 -28.12 9.91 -8.51
C THR A 159 -27.64 10.30 -9.91
N ASN A 160 -26.48 9.80 -10.31
CA ASN A 160 -25.88 10.04 -11.62
C ASN A 160 -26.49 9.20 -12.76
N LYS A 161 -27.58 8.47 -12.51
CA LYS A 161 -28.13 7.49 -13.47
C LYS A 161 -29.42 7.90 -14.18
N CYS A 162 -30.02 9.05 -13.85
CA CYS A 162 -31.29 9.46 -14.47
C CYS A 162 -31.37 10.94 -14.91
N ALA A 163 -30.33 11.75 -14.74
CA ALA A 163 -30.35 13.15 -15.19
C ALA A 163 -29.74 13.28 -16.59
N SER A 164 -30.50 12.93 -17.63
CA SER A 164 -30.19 13.42 -18.98
C SER A 164 -30.31 14.95 -18.96
N GLN A 165 -29.20 15.65 -19.04
CA GLN A 165 -29.10 17.12 -19.10
C GLN A 165 -29.60 17.68 -20.45
N LYS A 166 -30.58 17.04 -21.10
CA LYS A 166 -31.28 17.60 -22.25
C LYS A 166 -32.54 18.28 -21.75
N GLY A 167 -32.49 19.60 -21.63
CA GLY A 167 -33.66 20.44 -21.33
C GLY A 167 -33.59 21.25 -20.04
N MET A 168 -32.52 21.15 -19.25
CA MET A 168 -32.31 22.02 -18.09
C MET A 168 -31.68 23.34 -18.54
N SER A 169 -32.43 24.44 -18.42
CA SER A 169 -31.90 25.80 -18.59
C SER A 169 -30.97 26.13 -17.42
N PRO A 170 -29.73 26.58 -17.64
CA PRO A 170 -28.83 26.95 -16.55
C PRO A 170 -29.38 28.14 -15.76
N TYR A 171 -29.20 28.10 -14.44
CA TYR A 171 -29.51 29.23 -13.55
C TYR A 171 -28.69 30.46 -13.97
N GLY A 172 -29.37 31.51 -14.43
CA GLY A 172 -28.75 32.76 -14.88
C GLY A 172 -29.20 33.26 -16.26
N LEU A 173 -30.08 32.55 -16.97
CA LEU A 173 -30.69 33.07 -18.20
C LEU A 173 -31.63 34.25 -17.90
N PRO A 174 -31.48 35.41 -18.57
CA PRO A 174 -32.39 36.53 -18.39
C PRO A 174 -33.81 36.14 -18.83
N ARG A 175 -34.81 36.56 -18.04
CA ARG A 175 -36.22 36.28 -18.31
C ARG A 175 -36.60 36.94 -19.63
N GLN A 176 -37.13 36.18 -20.59
CA GLN A 176 -37.65 36.72 -21.84
C GLN A 176 -38.98 37.42 -21.53
N ILE A 177 -38.96 38.75 -21.37
CA ILE A 177 -40.17 39.57 -21.22
C ILE A 177 -40.77 39.71 -22.62
N LYS A 178 -41.97 39.15 -22.84
CA LYS A 178 -42.76 39.51 -24.02
C LYS A 178 -43.43 40.86 -23.73
N PRO A 179 -43.22 41.90 -24.54
CA PRO A 179 -44.05 43.09 -24.45
C PRO A 179 -45.47 42.73 -24.93
N ASP A 180 -46.48 43.13 -24.16
CA ASP A 180 -47.87 43.03 -24.59
C ASP A 180 -48.09 43.90 -25.85
N PRO A 181 -48.99 43.52 -26.77
CA PRO A 181 -49.13 44.22 -28.05
C PRO A 181 -49.82 45.59 -27.96
N HIS A 182 -50.17 46.07 -26.77
CA HIS A 182 -50.95 47.30 -26.60
C HIS A 182 -50.53 48.09 -25.35
N GLY A 183 -49.90 49.25 -25.59
CA GLY A 183 -49.82 50.37 -24.64
C GLY A 183 -48.48 50.55 -23.97
#